data_AF-A0A2D8C430-F1
#
_entry.id   AF-A0A2D8C430-F1
#
_cell.length_a   1.000
_cell.length_b   1.000
_cell.length_c   1.000
_cell.angle_alpha   90.00
_cell.angle_beta   90.00
_cell.angle_gamma   90.00
#
_symmetry.space_group_name_H-M   'P 1'
#
loop_
_entity.id
_entity.type
_entity.pdbx_description
1 polymer ?
#
loop_
_entity_poly.entity_id
_entity_poly.type
_entity_poly.pdbx_seq_one_letter_code
_entity_poly.pdbx_strand_id
1 'polypeptide(L)'
;MYHYLNTFENEGICEDLMDCHMGLYRFFCDYSELSFWKNDLSAIFEQVLQHNPSFKLLSPKSIINQGGEFLHLIYIGFFLFQKTQFPPCPNPSWKELILKHTRKRSPSLVDRIRHLPQYLNPKEIQDPYLVLKDFYYRRQCFDWARRWNQLIEESFTSITCLEPEDIALFQADFRGFYKLLEAIYLIYVRHFSPEMPDGYDSYNLNFPVMF
;
A
#
# COMPACT_ATOMS: atom_id res chain seq x y z
N MET A 1 -22.81 -8.33 16.16
CA MET A 1 -21.58 -8.54 15.36
C MET A 1 -21.60 -7.45 14.31
N TYR A 2 -20.74 -6.43 14.46
CA TYR A 2 -20.93 -5.13 13.81
C TYR A 2 -20.73 -5.20 12.28
N HIS A 3 -21.72 -4.68 11.54
CA HIS A 3 -21.83 -4.61 10.08
C HIS A 3 -20.84 -3.65 9.36
N TYR A 4 -19.82 -3.12 10.05
CA TYR A 4 -18.98 -2.03 9.54
C TYR A 4 -17.88 -2.46 8.53
N LEU A 5 -17.79 -3.73 8.16
CA LEU A 5 -16.60 -4.31 7.48
C LEU A 5 -16.89 -5.10 6.21
N ASN A 6 -18.16 -5.25 5.81
CA ASN A 6 -18.52 -5.61 4.42
C ASN A 6 -18.17 -4.47 3.44
N THR A 7 -17.65 -3.35 3.95
CA THR A 7 -17.43 -2.06 3.29
C THR A 7 -16.31 -2.08 2.24
N PHE A 8 -15.72 -3.24 2.02
CA PHE A 8 -14.47 -3.44 1.29
C PHE A 8 -14.54 -4.59 0.27
N GLU A 9 -15.70 -5.22 0.13
CA GLU A 9 -15.93 -6.43 -0.67
C GLU A 9 -16.24 -6.17 -2.15
N ASN A 10 -16.30 -4.90 -2.61
CA ASN A 10 -16.67 -4.65 -4.00
C ASN A 10 -15.57 -5.10 -4.98
N GLU A 11 -16.01 -5.95 -5.92
CA GLU A 11 -15.24 -6.60 -6.97
C GLU A 11 -14.70 -5.58 -7.98
N GLY A 12 -13.43 -5.76 -8.38
CA GLY A 12 -12.87 -5.16 -9.60
C GLY A 12 -12.40 -3.71 -9.49
N ILE A 13 -11.28 -3.47 -8.78
CA ILE A 13 -10.67 -2.12 -8.72
C ILE A 13 -9.96 -1.73 -10.02
N CYS A 14 -9.50 -2.73 -10.78
CA CYS A 14 -8.88 -2.51 -12.08
C CYS A 14 -9.38 -3.56 -13.07
N GLU A 15 -10.04 -3.11 -14.14
CA GLU A 15 -10.43 -3.97 -15.26
C GLU A 15 -9.33 -4.00 -16.32
N ASP A 16 -8.65 -2.86 -16.50
CA ASP A 16 -7.57 -2.69 -17.45
C ASP A 16 -6.34 -1.93 -16.91
N LEU A 17 -5.37 -1.71 -17.79
CA LEU A 17 -4.12 -1.03 -17.44
C LEU A 17 -4.31 0.46 -17.17
N MET A 18 -5.35 1.08 -17.75
CA MET A 18 -5.68 2.49 -17.53
C MET A 18 -6.24 2.67 -16.12
N ASP A 19 -7.16 1.80 -15.68
CA ASP A 19 -7.67 1.80 -14.31
C ASP A 19 -6.54 1.62 -13.30
N CYS A 20 -5.62 0.70 -13.59
CA CYS A 20 -4.42 0.48 -12.80
C CYS A 20 -3.56 1.75 -12.73
N HIS A 21 -3.34 2.43 -13.86
CA HIS A 21 -2.59 3.68 -13.89
C HIS A 21 -3.27 4.78 -13.07
N MET A 22 -4.59 4.95 -13.20
CA MET A 22 -5.38 5.91 -12.42
C MET A 22 -5.31 5.63 -10.93
N GLY A 23 -5.45 4.37 -10.51
CA GLY A 23 -5.32 3.96 -9.12
C GLY A 23 -3.92 4.25 -8.56
N LEU A 24 -2.87 3.94 -9.32
CA LEU A 24 -1.49 4.20 -8.90
C LEU A 24 -1.16 5.70 -8.87
N TYR A 25 -1.64 6.48 -9.84
CA TYR A 25 -1.48 7.93 -9.86
C TYR A 25 -2.20 8.56 -8.66
N ARG A 26 -3.44 8.16 -8.39
CA ARG A 26 -4.16 8.59 -7.18
C ARG A 26 -3.35 8.29 -5.94
N PHE A 27 -2.89 7.05 -5.80
CA PHE A 27 -2.22 6.60 -4.58
C PHE A 27 -0.88 7.29 -4.34
N PHE A 28 -0.04 7.47 -5.37
CA PHE A 28 1.34 7.95 -5.22
C PHE A 28 1.60 9.40 -5.63
N CYS A 29 0.66 10.07 -6.30
CA CYS A 29 0.82 11.44 -6.79
C CYS A 29 -0.26 12.39 -6.27
N ASP A 30 -1.54 12.02 -6.40
CA ASP A 30 -2.66 12.90 -6.03
C ASP A 30 -2.91 12.88 -4.52
N TYR A 31 -2.97 11.68 -3.94
CA TYR A 31 -3.25 11.49 -2.52
C TYR A 31 -2.02 11.77 -1.66
N SER A 32 -0.92 11.03 -1.86
CA SER A 32 0.30 11.16 -1.04
C SER A 32 1.53 10.46 -1.65
N GLU A 33 2.72 10.79 -1.15
CA GLU A 33 3.98 10.17 -1.58
C GLU A 33 4.30 8.88 -0.79
N LEU A 34 5.23 8.05 -1.29
CA LEU A 34 5.64 6.79 -0.63
C LEU A 34 6.00 6.94 0.85
N SER A 35 6.71 8.02 1.22
CA SER A 35 7.14 8.26 2.60
C SER A 35 5.96 8.49 3.55
N PHE A 36 4.89 9.12 3.08
CA PHE A 36 3.65 9.26 3.84
C PHE A 36 3.05 7.88 4.11
N TRP A 37 2.88 7.05 3.08
CA TRP A 37 2.29 5.72 3.22
C TRP A 37 3.10 4.79 4.13
N LYS A 38 4.43 4.90 4.12
CA LYS A 38 5.27 4.18 5.08
C LYS A 38 4.99 4.59 6.52
N ASN A 39 4.94 5.89 6.79
CA ASN A 39 4.65 6.40 8.13
C ASN A 39 3.23 6.03 8.56
N ASP A 40 2.30 6.05 7.61
CA ASP A 40 0.90 5.73 7.85
C ASP A 40 0.71 4.26 8.24
N LEU A 41 1.28 3.34 7.47
CA LEU A 41 1.35 1.93 7.83
C LEU A 41 2.01 1.72 9.19
N SER A 42 3.12 2.41 9.48
CA SER A 42 3.79 2.31 10.78
C SER A 42 2.86 2.70 11.91
N ALA A 43 2.13 3.79 11.76
CA ALA A 43 1.27 4.31 12.79
C ALA A 43 0.02 3.41 12.98
N ILE A 44 -0.54 2.82 11.91
CA ILE A 44 -1.58 1.78 12.03
C ILE A 44 -1.03 0.55 12.77
N PHE A 45 0.17 0.09 12.40
CA PHE A 45 0.79 -1.08 13.02
C PHE A 45 1.11 -0.85 14.50
N GLU A 46 1.59 0.34 14.84
CA GLU A 46 1.81 0.75 16.22
C GLU A 46 0.50 0.77 17.01
N GLN A 47 -0.64 1.16 16.42
CA GLN A 47 -1.94 1.11 17.09
C GLN A 47 -2.38 -0.32 17.39
N VAL A 48 -2.24 -1.23 16.43
CA VAL A 48 -2.51 -2.67 16.63
C VAL A 48 -1.59 -3.27 17.70
N LEU A 49 -0.34 -2.79 17.77
CA LEU A 49 0.68 -3.23 18.72
C LEU A 49 0.75 -2.40 20.02
N GLN A 50 -0.23 -1.54 20.29
CA GLN A 50 -0.38 -0.85 21.57
C GLN A 50 -1.36 -1.52 22.55
N HIS A 51 -0.97 -1.60 23.83
CA HIS A 51 -1.85 -2.09 24.90
C HIS A 51 -3.16 -1.31 24.99
N ASN A 52 -3.10 0.01 24.78
CA ASN A 52 -4.27 0.87 24.74
C ASN A 52 -4.16 1.77 23.50
N PRO A 53 -4.98 1.57 22.46
CA PRO A 53 -4.95 2.41 21.27
C PRO A 53 -5.07 3.90 21.60
N SER A 54 -4.27 4.73 20.94
CA SER A 54 -4.24 6.17 21.18
C SER A 54 -4.63 6.95 19.93
N PHE A 55 -5.81 7.58 19.94
CA PHE A 55 -6.28 8.37 18.79
C PHE A 55 -5.76 9.81 18.74
N LYS A 56 -4.63 10.09 19.43
CA LYS A 56 -4.01 11.42 19.44
C LYS A 56 -3.25 11.70 18.14
N LEU A 57 -2.65 10.68 17.53
CA LEU A 57 -1.84 10.79 16.32
C LEU A 57 -2.65 10.43 15.07
N LEU A 58 -3.41 9.33 15.13
CA LEU A 58 -4.30 8.88 14.07
C LEU A 58 -5.73 8.83 14.60
N SER A 59 -6.62 9.65 14.01
CA SER A 59 -8.04 9.59 14.35
C SER A 59 -8.66 8.29 13.80
N PRO A 60 -9.75 7.77 14.39
CA PRO A 60 -10.40 6.57 13.87
C PRO A 60 -10.83 6.72 12.40
N LYS A 61 -11.31 7.92 12.03
CA LYS A 61 -11.68 8.24 10.65
C LYS A 61 -10.48 8.18 9.70
N SER A 62 -9.31 8.64 10.14
CA SER A 62 -8.08 8.56 9.36
C SER A 62 -7.72 7.10 9.08
N ILE A 63 -7.71 6.26 10.13
CA ILE A 63 -7.40 4.83 10.01
C ILE A 63 -8.35 4.13 9.03
N ILE A 64 -9.66 4.40 9.11
CA ILE A 64 -10.65 3.81 8.20
C ILE A 64 -10.41 4.26 6.76
N ASN A 65 -10.20 5.56 6.54
CA ASN A 65 -9.99 6.11 5.19
C ASN A 65 -8.70 5.57 4.56
N GLN A 66 -7.59 5.61 5.30
CA GLN A 66 -6.30 5.13 4.84
C GLN A 66 -6.29 3.60 4.67
N GLY A 67 -7.00 2.90 5.56
CA GLY A 67 -7.29 1.48 5.44
C GLY A 67 -7.95 1.15 4.12
N GLY A 68 -8.96 1.92 3.71
CA GLY A 68 -9.61 1.74 2.41
C GLY A 68 -8.69 1.99 1.22
N GLU A 69 -7.92 3.08 1.25
CA GLU A 69 -6.96 3.36 0.17
C GLU A 69 -5.89 2.26 0.06
N PHE A 70 -5.37 1.77 1.18
CA PHE A 70 -4.38 0.71 1.16
C PHE A 70 -4.97 -0.62 0.68
N LEU A 71 -6.22 -0.91 1.04
CA LEU A 71 -6.93 -2.05 0.48
C LEU A 71 -7.04 -1.95 -1.04
N HIS A 72 -7.31 -0.75 -1.57
CA HIS A 72 -7.30 -0.55 -3.02
C HIS A 72 -5.95 -0.89 -3.64
N LEU A 73 -4.85 -0.53 -2.96
CA LEU A 73 -3.51 -0.90 -3.39
C LEU A 73 -3.28 -2.42 -3.41
N ILE A 74 -3.87 -3.18 -2.48
CA ILE A 74 -3.83 -4.65 -2.51
C ILE A 74 -4.46 -5.16 -3.81
N TYR A 75 -5.67 -4.73 -4.17
CA TYR A 75 -6.29 -5.17 -5.43
C TYR A 75 -5.53 -4.70 -6.68
N ILE A 76 -4.98 -3.47 -6.69
CA ILE A 76 -4.10 -3.01 -7.77
C ILE A 76 -2.88 -3.94 -7.91
N GLY A 77 -2.26 -4.32 -6.79
CA GLY A 77 -1.15 -5.26 -6.77
C GLY A 77 -1.53 -6.62 -7.34
N PHE A 78 -2.74 -7.10 -7.07
CA PHE A 78 -3.25 -8.34 -7.63
C PHE A 78 -3.48 -8.26 -9.14
N PHE A 79 -4.06 -7.16 -9.64
CA PHE A 79 -4.17 -6.90 -11.07
C PHE A 79 -2.78 -6.92 -11.74
N LEU A 80 -1.82 -6.21 -11.17
CA LEU A 80 -0.44 -6.19 -11.68
C LEU A 80 0.13 -7.61 -11.72
N PHE A 81 0.00 -8.38 -10.64
CA PHE A 81 0.44 -9.78 -10.56
C PHE A 81 -0.17 -10.67 -11.66
N GLN A 82 -1.47 -10.53 -11.94
CA GLN A 82 -2.18 -11.40 -12.88
C GLN A 82 -2.02 -11.01 -14.35
N LYS A 83 -2.08 -9.71 -14.64
CA LYS A 83 -2.32 -9.19 -16.00
C LYS A 83 -1.09 -8.57 -16.64
N THR A 84 -0.04 -8.31 -15.86
CA THR A 84 1.17 -7.65 -16.36
C THR A 84 2.43 -8.39 -15.91
N GLN A 85 3.45 -8.39 -16.74
CA GLN A 85 4.81 -8.76 -16.33
C GLN A 85 5.76 -7.82 -17.02
N PHE A 86 6.19 -6.79 -16.30
CA PHE A 86 7.25 -5.92 -16.79
C PHE A 86 8.62 -6.60 -16.61
N PRO A 87 9.57 -6.37 -17.53
CA PRO A 87 10.90 -6.97 -17.42
C PRO A 87 11.66 -6.44 -16.19
N PRO A 88 12.50 -7.26 -15.54
CA PRO A 88 13.39 -6.82 -14.48
C PRO A 88 14.31 -5.68 -14.92
N CYS A 89 14.67 -4.79 -13.99
CA CYS A 89 15.71 -3.78 -14.19
C CYS A 89 16.99 -4.24 -13.49
N PRO A 90 18.00 -4.77 -14.22
CA PRO A 90 19.17 -5.40 -13.60
C PRO A 90 20.08 -4.41 -12.86
N ASN A 91 20.13 -3.15 -13.32
CA ASN A 91 20.99 -2.11 -12.75
C ASN A 91 20.15 -0.84 -12.49
N PRO A 92 19.26 -0.85 -11.48
CA PRO A 92 18.35 0.25 -11.23
C PRO A 92 19.13 1.49 -10.79
N SER A 93 18.94 2.57 -11.52
CA SER A 93 19.49 3.88 -11.19
C SER A 93 18.63 4.58 -10.15
N TRP A 94 19.20 5.56 -9.45
CA TRP A 94 18.47 6.45 -8.53
C TRP A 94 17.21 7.09 -9.14
N LYS A 95 17.22 7.32 -10.47
CA LYS A 95 16.08 7.93 -11.17
C LYS A 95 14.88 6.98 -11.29
N GLU A 96 15.11 5.67 -11.16
CA GLU A 96 14.12 4.58 -11.25
C GLU A 96 13.67 4.07 -9.86
N LEU A 97 14.15 4.74 -8.80
CA LEU A 97 13.77 4.46 -7.42
C LEU A 97 12.91 5.56 -6.80
N ILE A 98 12.81 6.73 -7.44
CA ILE A 98 12.07 7.90 -6.91
C ILE A 98 11.37 8.66 -8.04
N LEU A 99 10.10 9.00 -7.82
CA LEU A 99 9.31 9.85 -8.71
C LEU A 99 10.02 11.18 -9.04
N LYS A 100 9.84 11.63 -10.29
CA LYS A 100 10.55 12.82 -10.83
C LYS A 100 10.20 14.11 -10.08
N HIS A 101 8.94 14.29 -9.70
CA HIS A 101 8.49 15.49 -8.98
C HIS A 101 8.98 15.50 -7.52
N THR A 102 8.97 14.35 -6.85
CA THR A 102 9.52 14.18 -5.49
C THR A 102 11.01 14.53 -5.44
N ARG A 103 11.79 14.10 -6.44
CA ARG A 103 13.21 14.49 -6.57
C ARG A 103 13.44 16.00 -6.67
N LYS A 104 12.51 16.74 -7.27
CA LYS A 104 12.60 18.20 -7.39
C LYS A 104 12.23 18.91 -6.08
N ARG A 105 11.27 18.37 -5.34
CA ARG A 105 10.75 18.94 -4.07
C ARG A 105 11.65 18.64 -2.87
N SER A 106 12.43 17.57 -2.93
CA SER A 106 13.32 17.11 -1.84
C SER A 106 14.79 17.42 -2.17
N PRO A 107 15.29 18.65 -1.88
CA PRO A 107 16.67 19.04 -2.20
C PRO A 107 17.69 18.37 -1.28
N SER A 108 17.33 18.05 -0.04
CA SER A 108 18.25 17.44 0.92
C SER A 108 18.43 15.94 0.67
N LEU A 109 19.62 15.43 0.98
CA LEU A 109 19.92 13.98 0.88
C LEU A 109 19.04 13.16 1.84
N VAL A 110 18.79 13.68 3.05
CA VAL A 110 17.97 13.01 4.07
C VAL A 110 16.55 12.82 3.58
N ASP A 111 15.96 13.84 2.97
CA ASP A 111 14.59 13.75 2.43
C ASP A 111 14.54 12.73 1.29
N ARG A 112 15.54 12.71 0.41
CA ARG A 112 15.61 11.72 -0.68
C ARG A 112 15.68 10.28 -0.18
N ILE A 113 16.41 10.02 0.91
CA ILE A 113 16.52 8.69 1.51
C ILE A 113 15.17 8.19 2.03
N ARG A 114 14.30 9.09 2.52
CA ARG A 114 12.95 8.72 2.99
C ARG A 114 12.04 8.21 1.88
N HIS A 115 12.30 8.60 0.63
CA HIS A 115 11.53 8.16 -0.53
C HIS A 115 12.07 6.90 -1.20
N LEU A 116 13.16 6.32 -0.70
CA LEU A 116 13.71 5.07 -1.25
C LEU A 116 12.98 3.85 -0.69
N PRO A 117 12.93 2.74 -1.45
CA PRO A 117 12.63 1.43 -0.89
C PRO A 117 13.61 1.07 0.24
N GLN A 118 13.09 0.50 1.33
CA GLN A 118 13.81 0.15 2.55
C GLN A 118 13.53 -1.30 2.98
N TYR A 119 12.39 -1.85 2.59
CA TYR A 119 11.96 -3.20 2.95
C TYR A 119 12.29 -4.23 1.86
N LEU A 120 12.50 -3.76 0.62
CA LEU A 120 12.94 -4.60 -0.49
C LEU A 120 14.44 -4.91 -0.43
N ASN A 121 14.79 -6.18 -0.64
CA ASN A 121 16.17 -6.59 -0.86
C ASN A 121 16.62 -6.25 -2.30
N PRO A 122 17.93 -6.29 -2.62
CA PRO A 122 18.42 -5.91 -3.95
C PRO A 122 17.79 -6.66 -5.13
N LYS A 123 17.46 -7.96 -4.96
CA LYS A 123 16.79 -8.75 -6.01
C LYS A 123 15.35 -8.30 -6.22
N GLU A 124 14.65 -8.00 -5.13
CA GLU A 124 13.28 -7.45 -5.16
C GLU A 124 13.25 -6.03 -5.73
N ILE A 125 14.31 -5.24 -5.53
CA ILE A 125 14.45 -3.94 -6.19
C ILE A 125 14.64 -4.13 -7.71
N GLN A 126 15.45 -5.10 -8.14
CA GLN A 126 15.63 -5.38 -9.57
C GLN A 126 14.34 -5.91 -10.20
N ASP A 127 13.66 -6.83 -9.53
CA ASP A 127 12.42 -7.46 -9.96
C ASP A 127 11.34 -7.39 -8.85
N PRO A 128 10.53 -6.31 -8.82
CA PRO A 128 9.46 -6.17 -7.82
C PRO A 128 8.35 -7.21 -7.98
N TYR A 129 8.24 -7.90 -9.12
CA TYR A 129 7.26 -8.98 -9.28
C TYR A 129 7.57 -10.21 -8.42
N LEU A 130 8.83 -10.39 -7.99
CA LEU A 130 9.16 -11.43 -7.02
C LEU A 130 8.38 -11.24 -5.71
N VAL A 131 8.19 -9.98 -5.30
CA VAL A 131 7.40 -9.64 -4.10
C VAL A 131 5.93 -9.95 -4.34
N LEU A 132 5.36 -9.50 -5.47
CA LEU A 132 3.96 -9.76 -5.78
C LEU A 132 3.67 -11.27 -5.82
N LYS A 133 4.56 -12.04 -6.47
CA LYS A 133 4.46 -13.50 -6.54
C LYS A 133 4.49 -14.13 -5.15
N ASP A 134 5.48 -13.80 -4.31
CA ASP A 134 5.58 -14.36 -2.96
C ASP A 134 4.39 -13.93 -2.07
N PHE A 135 3.96 -12.67 -2.17
CA PHE A 135 2.83 -12.14 -1.41
C PHE A 135 1.51 -12.86 -1.75
N TYR A 136 1.15 -12.94 -3.04
CA TYR A 136 -0.09 -13.60 -3.47
C TYR A 136 -0.01 -15.13 -3.53
N TYR A 137 1.18 -15.71 -3.45
CA TYR A 137 1.35 -17.15 -3.26
C TYR A 137 0.98 -17.57 -1.82
N ARG A 138 1.33 -16.75 -0.82
CA ARG A 138 1.05 -17.05 0.59
C ARG A 138 -0.44 -17.02 0.91
N ARG A 139 -1.18 -16.06 0.34
CA ARG A 139 -2.64 -15.92 0.49
C ARG A 139 -3.22 -15.32 -0.80
N GLN A 140 -4.44 -15.72 -1.16
CA GLN A 140 -5.13 -15.12 -2.30
C GLN A 140 -5.52 -13.66 -1.99
N CYS A 141 -5.82 -12.88 -3.02
CA CYS A 141 -6.19 -11.46 -2.84
C CYS A 141 -7.33 -11.27 -1.84
N PHE A 142 -8.39 -12.09 -1.94
CA PHE A 142 -9.52 -12.05 -1.02
C PHE A 142 -9.11 -12.31 0.44
N ASP A 143 -8.20 -13.27 0.67
CA ASP A 143 -7.70 -13.57 2.01
C ASP A 143 -6.83 -12.44 2.57
N TRP A 144 -6.06 -11.77 1.72
CA TRP A 144 -5.30 -10.57 2.10
C TRP A 144 -6.19 -9.39 2.42
N ALA A 145 -7.26 -9.18 1.64
CA ALA A 145 -8.27 -8.16 1.90
C ALA A 145 -8.93 -8.39 3.27
N ARG A 146 -9.39 -9.64 3.53
CA ARG A 146 -9.95 -10.00 4.83
C ARG A 146 -8.95 -9.79 5.97
N ARG A 147 -7.69 -10.18 5.76
CA ARG A 147 -6.64 -10.01 6.77
C ARG A 147 -6.33 -8.54 7.05
N TRP A 148 -6.34 -7.70 6.02
CA TRP A 148 -6.19 -6.26 6.17
C TRP A 148 -7.34 -5.66 6.98
N ASN A 149 -8.58 -6.04 6.69
CA ASN A 149 -9.74 -5.56 7.46
C ASN A 149 -9.65 -5.96 8.93
N GLN A 150 -9.26 -7.20 9.22
CA GLN A 150 -8.99 -7.65 10.60
C GLN A 150 -7.95 -6.77 11.29
N LEU A 151 -6.85 -6.43 10.60
CA LEU A 151 -5.83 -5.53 11.16
C LEU A 151 -6.36 -4.13 11.46
N ILE A 152 -7.21 -3.61 10.59
CA ILE A 152 -7.87 -2.33 10.82
C ILE A 152 -8.80 -2.42 12.04
N GLU A 153 -9.56 -3.51 12.21
CA GLU A 153 -10.38 -3.74 13.40
C GLU A 153 -9.55 -3.77 14.67
N GLU A 154 -8.43 -4.52 14.66
CA GLU A 154 -7.56 -4.65 15.82
C GLU A 154 -6.85 -3.33 16.19
N SER A 155 -6.77 -2.37 15.26
CA SER A 155 -6.24 -1.04 15.59
C SER A 155 -7.13 -0.24 16.55
N PHE A 156 -8.37 -0.70 16.77
CA PHE A 156 -9.34 -0.12 17.70
C PHE A 156 -9.48 -0.90 19.01
N THR A 157 -8.84 -2.06 19.14
CA THR A 157 -8.96 -2.98 20.28
C THR A 157 -7.68 -2.98 21.13
N SER A 158 -7.76 -3.45 22.37
CA SER A 158 -6.60 -3.54 23.28
C SER A 158 -5.84 -4.85 23.08
N ILE A 159 -4.50 -4.81 23.14
CA ILE A 159 -3.63 -6.01 23.11
C ILE A 159 -3.85 -6.97 24.25
N THR A 160 -4.50 -6.54 25.35
CA THR A 160 -4.91 -7.52 26.37
C THR A 160 -5.76 -8.66 25.81
N CYS A 161 -6.28 -8.52 24.59
CA CYS A 161 -7.03 -9.54 23.87
C CYS A 161 -6.22 -10.37 22.85
N LEU A 162 -4.94 -10.06 22.59
CA LEU A 162 -4.12 -10.74 21.58
C LEU A 162 -3.09 -11.67 22.23
N GLU A 163 -3.04 -12.92 21.75
CA GLU A 163 -2.04 -13.88 22.21
C GLU A 163 -0.66 -13.57 21.58
N PRO A 164 0.46 -13.94 22.23
CA PRO A 164 1.81 -13.69 21.71
C PRO A 164 2.06 -14.24 20.31
N GLU A 165 1.45 -15.37 19.96
CA GLU A 165 1.52 -15.97 18.63
C GLU A 165 0.86 -15.08 17.57
N ASP A 166 -0.25 -14.43 17.91
CA ASP A 166 -0.95 -13.49 17.02
C ASP A 166 -0.09 -12.26 16.74
N ILE A 167 0.63 -11.76 17.75
CA ILE A 167 1.56 -10.64 17.60
C ILE A 167 2.65 -10.96 16.57
N ALA A 168 3.25 -12.16 16.65
CA ALA A 168 4.28 -12.57 15.70
C ALA A 168 3.73 -12.69 14.27
N LEU A 169 2.50 -13.18 14.11
CA LEU A 169 1.81 -13.25 12.83
C LEU A 169 1.55 -11.86 12.26
N PHE A 170 1.06 -10.92 13.08
CA PHE A 170 0.84 -9.53 12.65
C PHE A 170 2.14 -8.86 12.21
N GLN A 171 3.23 -9.03 12.95
CA GLN A 171 4.54 -8.49 12.56
C GLN A 171 5.03 -9.03 11.20
N ALA A 172 4.80 -10.31 10.92
CA ALA A 172 5.13 -10.89 9.62
C ALA A 172 4.26 -10.31 8.49
N ASP A 173 2.96 -10.16 8.72
CA ASP A 173 2.02 -9.54 7.77
C ASP A 173 2.39 -8.08 7.49
N PHE A 174 2.74 -7.31 8.52
CA PHE A 174 3.21 -5.92 8.42
C PHE A 174 4.41 -5.77 7.50
N ARG A 175 5.41 -6.64 7.66
CA ARG A 175 6.57 -6.67 6.74
C ARG A 175 6.14 -6.98 5.31
N GLY A 176 5.16 -7.86 5.14
CA GLY A 176 4.54 -8.17 3.85
C GLY A 176 3.93 -6.94 3.19
N PHE A 177 3.12 -6.17 3.92
CA PHE A 177 2.46 -4.96 3.41
C PHE A 177 3.44 -3.86 3.03
N TYR A 178 4.51 -3.64 3.81
CA TYR A 178 5.55 -2.70 3.40
C TYR A 178 6.25 -3.12 2.11
N LYS A 179 6.58 -4.40 1.98
CA LYS A 179 7.18 -4.92 0.74
C LYS A 179 6.24 -4.75 -0.44
N LEU A 180 4.95 -5.05 -0.25
CA LEU A 180 3.92 -4.86 -1.28
C LEU A 180 3.85 -3.39 -1.73
N LEU A 181 3.76 -2.45 -0.78
CA LEU A 181 3.75 -1.01 -1.04
C LEU A 181 4.96 -0.57 -1.88
N GLU A 182 6.16 -0.95 -1.47
CA GLU A 182 7.40 -0.58 -2.17
C GLU A 182 7.52 -1.23 -3.55
N ALA A 183 7.09 -2.49 -3.69
CA ALA A 183 7.14 -3.19 -4.96
C ALA A 183 6.19 -2.55 -5.99
N ILE A 184 4.96 -2.26 -5.58
CA ILE A 184 3.97 -1.58 -6.43
C ILE A 184 4.46 -0.17 -6.78
N TYR A 185 5.04 0.56 -5.82
CA TYR A 185 5.66 1.86 -6.08
C TYR A 185 6.77 1.78 -7.14
N LEU A 186 7.67 0.80 -7.06
CA LEU A 186 8.73 0.63 -8.05
C LEU A 186 8.18 0.30 -9.43
N ILE A 187 7.13 -0.52 -9.52
CA ILE A 187 6.44 -0.80 -10.77
C ILE A 187 5.87 0.51 -11.35
N TYR A 188 5.20 1.31 -10.52
CA TYR A 188 4.65 2.61 -10.91
C TYR A 188 5.73 3.55 -11.46
N VAL A 189 6.81 3.76 -10.70
CA VAL A 189 7.91 4.66 -11.07
C VAL A 189 8.58 4.30 -12.40
N ARG A 190 8.63 3.01 -12.73
CA ARG A 190 9.36 2.50 -13.91
C ARG A 190 8.51 2.39 -15.16
N HIS A 191 7.24 2.03 -15.01
CA HIS A 191 6.41 1.58 -16.12
C HIS A 191 5.22 2.49 -16.42
N PHE A 192 4.90 3.42 -15.51
CA PHE A 192 3.78 4.33 -15.67
C PHE A 192 4.24 5.78 -15.74
N SER A 193 3.44 6.61 -16.41
CA SER A 193 3.69 8.06 -16.42
C SER A 193 3.36 8.65 -15.04
N PRO A 194 4.23 9.50 -14.48
CA PRO A 194 3.91 10.26 -13.28
C PRO A 194 2.98 11.45 -13.56
N GLU A 195 2.57 11.63 -14.82
CA GLU A 195 1.59 12.63 -15.23
C GLU A 195 0.17 12.10 -15.01
N MET A 196 -0.77 13.03 -14.82
CA MET A 196 -2.18 12.70 -14.62
C MET A 196 -2.70 11.92 -15.84
N PRO A 197 -3.28 10.72 -15.64
CA PRO A 197 -3.86 9.95 -16.75
C PRO A 197 -5.03 10.68 -17.40
N ASP A 198 -5.21 10.48 -18.70
CA ASP A 198 -6.36 11.02 -19.42
C ASP A 198 -7.66 10.46 -18.82
N GLY A 199 -8.63 11.35 -18.54
CA GLY A 199 -9.90 10.97 -17.93
C GLY A 199 -9.87 10.80 -16.41
N TYR A 200 -8.74 11.03 -15.75
CA TYR A 200 -8.67 11.06 -14.28
C TYR A 200 -9.51 12.21 -13.72
N ASP A 201 -10.49 11.87 -12.87
CA ASP A 201 -11.28 12.81 -12.09
C ASP A 201 -11.26 12.37 -10.63
N SER A 202 -10.63 13.17 -9.77
CA SER A 202 -10.50 12.90 -8.33
C SER A 202 -11.84 12.70 -7.61
N TYR A 203 -12.96 13.12 -8.22
CA TYR A 203 -14.31 13.02 -7.66
C TYR A 203 -15.18 11.91 -8.27
N ASN A 204 -14.88 11.42 -9.48
CA ASN A 204 -15.70 10.44 -10.23
C ASN A 204 -15.05 9.07 -10.39
N LEU A 205 -13.99 8.83 -9.65
CA LEU A 205 -13.51 7.49 -9.41
C LEU A 205 -14.69 6.70 -8.79
N ASN A 206 -15.15 5.64 -9.47
CA ASN A 206 -16.04 4.56 -8.97
C ASN A 206 -15.43 3.81 -7.77
N PHE A 207 -14.95 4.55 -6.78
CA PHE A 207 -14.22 4.05 -5.64
C PHE A 207 -15.07 4.47 -4.45
N PRO A 208 -15.62 3.52 -3.69
CA PRO A 208 -16.54 3.84 -2.62
C PRO A 208 -15.83 4.75 -1.62
N VAL A 209 -16.19 6.03 -1.63
CA VAL A 209 -15.89 6.95 -0.53
C VAL A 209 -16.71 6.43 0.64
N MET A 210 -16.04 5.76 1.58
CA MET A 210 -16.67 5.34 2.82
C MET A 210 -16.98 6.60 3.64
N PHE A 211 -18.27 6.84 3.87
CA PHE A 211 -18.76 7.83 4.83
C PHE A 211 -18.93 7.22 6.21
#